data_AF-A0A653BDX7-F1
#
_entry.id   AF-A0A653BDX7-F1
#
_cell.length_a   1.000
_cell.length_b   1.000
_cell.length_c   1.000
_cell.angle_alpha   90.00
_cell.angle_beta   90.00
_cell.angle_gamma   90.00
#
_symmetry.space_group_name_H-M   'P 1'
#
loop_
_entity.id
_entity.type
_entity.pdbx_description
1 polymer ?
#
loop_
_entity_poly.entity_id
_entity_poly.type
_entity_poly.pdbx_seq_one_letter_code
_entity_poly.pdbx_strand_id
1 'polypeptide(L)'
;MVAYLGPFTMQYRHSQLDHWVKSLRSCDIYCTEDFQLIDILGEPDVIRAWNIFGLPTDNFSIDNSIIISNSRRYPLMIDPQDQAKKWIKNMERSNNLAIIRLNQADYVRILENAIQFGQPVLLENVGEELDPILMPVLERQLFKQGGAMCLKLGDSIVEYTADFKLYITTKLRSPHYIPEVVVKVTLVDFMITSDALSDQLLGVTVAKERPDLEAEKNALILQSAENK
;
A
#
# COMPACT_ATOMS: atom_id res chain seq x y z
N MET A 1 8.55 -9.69 -7.09
CA MET A 1 8.66 -8.46 -6.28
C MET A 1 7.42 -8.24 -5.40
N VAL A 2 6.23 -8.02 -5.98
CA VAL A 2 4.99 -7.68 -5.24
C VAL A 2 4.69 -8.58 -4.03
N ALA A 3 4.80 -9.89 -4.18
CA ALA A 3 4.44 -10.83 -3.11
C ALA A 3 5.45 -10.91 -1.95
N TYR A 4 6.73 -10.57 -2.18
CA TYR A 4 7.83 -10.94 -1.27
C TYR A 4 8.64 -9.75 -0.76
N LEU A 5 8.78 -8.70 -1.55
CA LEU A 5 9.78 -7.66 -1.30
C LEU A 5 9.23 -6.43 -0.55
N GLY A 6 7.90 -6.35 -0.34
CA GLY A 6 7.24 -5.25 0.37
C GLY A 6 7.83 -4.90 1.75
N PRO A 7 8.24 -5.87 2.60
CA PRO A 7 8.80 -5.56 3.92
C PRO A 7 10.24 -5.07 3.93
N PHE A 8 10.94 -5.13 2.79
CA PHE A 8 12.39 -4.94 2.75
C PHE A 8 12.78 -3.55 2.22
N THR A 9 13.97 -3.09 2.64
CA THR A 9 14.58 -1.84 2.19
C THR A 9 14.94 -1.89 0.71
N MET A 10 15.03 -0.73 0.06
CA MET A 10 15.31 -0.64 -1.37
C MET A 10 16.62 -1.33 -1.79
N GLN A 11 17.66 -1.18 -0.97
CA GLN A 11 18.96 -1.83 -1.19
C GLN A 11 18.84 -3.36 -1.22
N TYR A 12 18.05 -3.93 -0.31
CA TYR A 12 17.80 -5.37 -0.30
C TYR A 12 16.96 -5.79 -1.50
N ARG A 13 15.95 -5.00 -1.89
CA ARG A 13 15.12 -5.28 -3.08
C ARG A 13 15.99 -5.36 -4.33
N HIS A 14 16.87 -4.40 -4.56
CA HIS A 14 17.79 -4.39 -5.69
C HIS A 14 18.72 -5.60 -5.68
N SER A 15 19.40 -5.88 -4.57
CA SER A 15 20.28 -7.05 -4.44
C SER A 15 19.56 -8.36 -4.75
N GLN A 16 18.32 -8.51 -4.27
CA GLN A 16 17.52 -9.70 -4.51
C GLN A 16 17.03 -9.80 -5.96
N LEU A 17 16.67 -8.68 -6.59
CA LEU A 17 16.31 -8.61 -8.01
C LEU A 17 17.49 -9.00 -8.89
N ASP A 18 18.69 -8.46 -8.63
CA ASP A 18 19.91 -8.83 -9.35
C ASP A 18 20.19 -10.34 -9.25
N HIS A 19 19.98 -10.91 -8.06
CA HIS A 19 20.13 -12.33 -7.84
C HIS A 19 19.11 -13.15 -8.66
N TRP A 20 17.85 -12.73 -8.70
CA TRP A 20 16.82 -13.38 -9.51
C TRP A 20 17.10 -13.27 -11.01
N VAL A 21 17.50 -12.09 -11.51
CA VAL A 21 17.87 -11.89 -12.92
C VAL A 21 19.03 -12.80 -13.31
N LYS A 22 20.08 -12.88 -12.49
CA LYS A 22 21.21 -13.80 -12.70
C LYS A 22 20.77 -15.26 -12.73
N SER A 23 19.90 -15.66 -11.80
CA SER A 23 19.39 -17.03 -11.73
C SER A 23 18.55 -17.40 -12.96
N LEU A 24 17.66 -16.52 -13.40
CA LEU A 24 16.85 -16.73 -14.62
C LEU A 24 17.73 -16.91 -15.85
N ARG A 25 18.78 -16.11 -15.99
CA ARG A 25 19.74 -16.21 -17.09
C ARG A 25 20.56 -17.49 -17.06
N SER A 26 20.94 -17.96 -15.87
CA SER A 26 21.61 -19.27 -15.75
C SER A 26 20.72 -20.44 -16.17
N CYS A 27 19.41 -20.23 -16.23
CA CYS A 27 18.42 -21.18 -16.73
C CYS A 27 18.00 -20.89 -18.18
N ASP A 28 18.74 -20.06 -18.92
CA ASP A 28 18.44 -19.64 -20.30
C ASP A 28 17.06 -18.95 -20.47
N ILE A 29 16.54 -18.32 -19.41
CA ILE A 29 15.31 -17.54 -19.47
C ILE A 29 15.65 -16.08 -19.80
N TYR A 30 15.11 -15.57 -20.90
CA TYR A 30 15.30 -14.19 -21.32
C TYR A 30 14.58 -13.21 -20.38
N CYS A 31 15.31 -12.24 -19.86
CA CYS A 31 14.77 -11.17 -19.00
C CYS A 31 15.55 -9.86 -19.15
N THR A 32 14.84 -8.74 -18.95
CA THR A 32 15.42 -7.39 -18.92
C THR A 32 16.44 -7.29 -17.78
N GLU A 33 17.58 -6.70 -18.10
CA GLU A 33 18.72 -6.57 -17.19
C GLU A 33 18.47 -5.51 -16.11
N ASP A 34 17.92 -4.37 -16.52
CA ASP A 34 17.56 -3.24 -15.66
C ASP A 34 16.05 -3.27 -15.36
N PHE A 35 15.63 -4.24 -14.55
CA PHE A 35 14.22 -4.38 -14.18
C PHE A 35 13.83 -3.31 -13.15
N GLN A 36 12.82 -2.50 -13.49
CA GLN A 36 12.16 -1.58 -12.56
C GLN A 36 10.68 -1.92 -12.43
N LEU A 37 10.15 -1.96 -11.20
CA LEU A 37 8.76 -2.30 -10.97
C LEU A 37 7.80 -1.26 -11.58
N ILE A 38 8.19 0.01 -11.50
CA ILE A 38 7.45 1.15 -12.04
C ILE A 38 7.23 1.04 -13.55
N ASP A 39 8.19 0.49 -14.31
CA ASP A 39 8.08 0.39 -15.76
C ASP A 39 7.09 -0.71 -16.20
N ILE A 40 6.86 -1.70 -15.34
CA ILE A 40 6.04 -2.86 -15.65
C ILE A 40 4.61 -2.71 -15.11
N LEU A 41 4.46 -2.23 -13.87
CA LEU A 41 3.18 -2.15 -13.17
C LEU A 41 2.81 -0.71 -12.77
N GLY A 42 3.67 0.26 -13.04
CA GLY A 42 3.40 1.66 -12.75
C GLY A 42 2.60 2.31 -13.87
N GLU A 43 1.43 2.83 -13.52
CA GLU A 43 0.64 3.68 -14.41
C GLU A 43 0.94 5.15 -14.12
N PRO A 44 1.47 5.94 -15.08
CA PRO A 44 1.88 7.32 -14.84
C PRO A 44 0.78 8.22 -14.24
N ASP A 45 -0.47 8.07 -14.71
CA ASP A 45 -1.59 8.87 -14.21
C ASP A 45 -1.98 8.51 -12.76
N VAL A 46 -1.92 7.21 -12.42
CA VAL A 46 -2.18 6.73 -11.06
C VAL A 46 -1.08 7.18 -10.10
N ILE A 47 0.19 7.07 -10.51
CA ILE A 47 1.32 7.56 -9.72
C ILE A 47 1.22 9.07 -9.49
N ARG A 48 0.86 9.83 -10.53
CA ARG A 48 0.60 11.27 -10.40
C ARG A 48 -0.51 11.55 -9.39
N ALA A 49 -1.61 10.81 -9.44
CA ALA A 49 -2.69 10.95 -8.47
C ALA A 49 -2.19 10.66 -7.04
N TRP A 50 -1.40 9.60 -6.82
CA TRP A 50 -0.81 9.33 -5.51
C TRP A 50 0.06 10.47 -5.00
N ASN A 51 0.89 11.05 -5.86
CA ASN A 51 1.73 12.20 -5.50
C ASN A 51 0.89 13.43 -5.12
N ILE A 52 -0.20 13.70 -5.86
CA ILE A 52 -1.16 14.76 -5.51
C ILE A 52 -1.80 14.50 -4.14
N PHE A 53 -2.07 13.23 -3.80
CA PHE A 53 -2.58 12.85 -2.49
C PHE A 53 -1.51 12.80 -1.40
N GLY A 54 -0.27 13.17 -1.70
CA GLY A 54 0.82 13.32 -0.73
C GLY A 54 1.67 12.08 -0.53
N LEU A 55 1.64 11.12 -1.48
CA LEU A 55 2.71 10.12 -1.58
C LEU A 55 4.01 10.84 -2.01
N PRO A 56 5.16 10.53 -1.41
CA PRO A 56 6.43 11.05 -1.91
C PRO A 56 6.79 10.50 -3.29
N THR A 57 7.55 11.31 -4.02
CA THR A 57 7.97 11.03 -5.40
C THR A 57 9.20 10.12 -5.50
N ASP A 58 9.72 9.61 -4.37
CA ASP A 58 10.84 8.68 -4.36
C ASP A 58 10.41 7.27 -4.83
N ASN A 59 11.34 6.55 -5.47
CA ASN A 59 11.05 5.23 -6.04
C ASN A 59 10.59 4.21 -5.00
N PHE A 60 11.08 4.30 -3.75
CA PHE A 60 10.71 3.37 -2.69
C PHE A 60 9.23 3.53 -2.29
N SER A 61 8.77 4.77 -2.13
CA SER A 61 7.37 5.11 -1.86
C SER A 61 6.44 4.72 -3.02
N ILE A 62 6.88 4.92 -4.27
CA ILE A 62 6.12 4.52 -5.46
C ILE A 62 6.03 3.00 -5.55
N ASP A 63 7.13 2.27 -5.40
CA ASP A 63 7.14 0.81 -5.40
C ASP A 63 6.21 0.24 -4.33
N ASN A 64 6.25 0.78 -3.12
CA ASN A 64 5.35 0.38 -2.04
C ASN A 64 3.89 0.55 -2.43
N SER A 65 3.55 1.65 -3.11
CA SER A 65 2.18 1.95 -3.54
C SER A 65 1.74 1.04 -4.69
N ILE A 66 2.64 0.70 -5.62
CA ILE A 66 2.40 -0.31 -6.66
C ILE A 66 2.15 -1.68 -6.02
N ILE A 67 2.93 -2.06 -5.01
CA ILE A 67 2.74 -3.32 -4.27
C ILE A 67 1.37 -3.34 -3.62
N ILE A 68 0.97 -2.27 -2.94
CA ILE A 68 -0.35 -2.15 -2.31
C ILE A 68 -1.47 -2.29 -3.35
N SER A 69 -1.38 -1.54 -4.45
CA SER A 69 -2.41 -1.50 -5.49
C SER A 69 -2.58 -2.82 -6.23
N ASN A 70 -1.52 -3.62 -6.35
CA ASN A 70 -1.53 -4.89 -7.06
C ASN A 70 -1.66 -6.11 -6.14
N SER A 71 -1.82 -5.90 -4.82
CA SER A 71 -1.92 -6.99 -3.85
C SER A 71 -3.35 -7.40 -3.59
N ARG A 72 -3.57 -8.73 -3.51
CA ARG A 72 -4.88 -9.30 -3.14
C ARG A 72 -5.17 -9.19 -1.64
N ARG A 73 -4.13 -9.29 -0.81
CA ARG A 73 -4.21 -9.20 0.65
C ARG A 73 -4.15 -7.74 1.08
N TYR A 74 -4.89 -7.39 2.13
CA TYR A 74 -4.91 -6.02 2.65
C TYR A 74 -3.54 -5.60 3.18
N PRO A 75 -3.13 -4.34 2.94
CA PRO A 75 -1.82 -3.87 3.34
C PRO A 75 -1.71 -3.60 4.84
N LEU A 76 -0.61 -4.07 5.45
CA LEU A 76 -0.13 -3.65 6.75
C LEU A 76 1.13 -2.83 6.54
N MET A 77 1.03 -1.52 6.78
CA MET A 77 2.07 -0.55 6.51
C MET A 77 2.83 -0.23 7.81
N ILE A 78 4.13 -0.48 7.82
CA ILE A 78 5.04 -0.03 8.87
C ILE A 78 5.31 1.46 8.63
N ASP A 79 4.63 2.33 9.39
CA ASP A 79 4.57 3.77 9.13
C ASP A 79 4.83 4.59 10.41
N PRO A 80 6.07 4.59 10.94
CA PRO A 80 6.39 5.32 12.16
C PRO A 80 6.32 6.85 11.99
N GLN A 81 6.42 7.37 10.76
CA GLN A 81 6.38 8.79 10.43
C GLN A 81 5.01 9.28 9.92
N ASP A 82 3.98 8.43 9.93
CA ASP A 82 2.62 8.76 9.49
C ASP A 82 2.52 9.21 8.01
N GLN A 83 3.47 8.80 7.16
CA GLN A 83 3.49 9.12 5.73
C GLN A 83 2.40 8.38 4.98
N ALA A 84 2.36 7.05 5.10
CA ALA A 84 1.34 6.21 4.47
C ALA A 84 -0.06 6.59 4.97
N LYS A 85 -0.18 6.84 6.27
CA LYS A 85 -1.42 7.30 6.91
C LYS A 85 -1.96 8.59 6.28
N LYS A 86 -1.10 9.59 6.06
CA LYS A 86 -1.51 10.86 5.43
C LYS A 86 -1.93 10.64 3.98
N TRP A 87 -1.16 9.86 3.24
CA TRP A 87 -1.46 9.52 1.85
C TRP A 87 -2.83 8.82 1.71
N ILE A 88 -3.09 7.74 2.47
CA ILE A 88 -4.36 7.02 2.44
C ILE A 88 -5.54 7.92 2.82
N LYS A 89 -5.40 8.77 3.85
CA LYS A 89 -6.46 9.73 4.24
C LYS A 89 -6.80 10.73 3.15
N ASN A 90 -5.80 11.20 2.40
CA ASN A 90 -6.02 12.12 1.30
C ASN A 90 -6.62 11.40 0.08
N MET A 91 -6.11 10.22 -0.25
CA MET A 91 -6.55 9.41 -1.38
C MET A 91 -8.02 8.97 -1.24
N GLU A 92 -8.42 8.57 -0.02
CA GLU A 92 -9.78 8.09 0.27
C GLU A 92 -10.72 9.21 0.78
N ARG A 93 -10.32 10.48 0.64
CA ARG A 93 -11.09 11.64 1.16
C ARG A 93 -12.50 11.70 0.57
N SER A 94 -12.66 11.44 -0.73
CA SER A 94 -13.97 11.43 -1.40
C SER A 94 -14.81 10.19 -1.09
N ASN A 95 -14.18 9.13 -0.58
CA ASN A 95 -14.80 7.83 -0.36
C ASN A 95 -15.25 7.63 1.10
N ASN A 96 -15.25 8.71 1.90
CA ASN A 96 -15.64 8.70 3.31
C ASN A 96 -14.84 7.69 4.14
N LEU A 97 -13.51 7.71 4.10
CA LEU A 97 -12.66 6.81 4.90
C LEU A 97 -13.06 6.75 6.38
N ALA A 98 -13.40 5.56 6.87
CA ALA A 98 -13.61 5.29 8.29
C ALA A 98 -12.26 5.02 8.98
N ILE A 99 -12.00 5.69 10.11
CA ILE A 99 -10.76 5.52 10.88
C ILE A 99 -11.10 4.80 12.18
N ILE A 100 -10.46 3.65 12.43
CA ILE A 100 -10.69 2.82 13.61
C ILE A 100 -9.38 2.46 14.32
N ARG A 101 -9.48 2.08 15.60
CA ARG A 101 -8.39 1.56 16.43
C ARG A 101 -8.92 0.40 17.28
N LEU A 102 -8.07 -0.60 17.53
CA LEU A 102 -8.46 -1.79 18.30
C LEU A 102 -8.90 -1.49 19.75
N ASN A 103 -8.48 -0.34 20.30
CA ASN A 103 -8.86 0.08 21.66
C ASN A 103 -10.19 0.86 21.72
N GLN A 104 -10.86 1.10 20.59
CA GLN A 104 -12.15 1.79 20.56
C GLN A 104 -13.29 0.79 20.77
N ALA A 105 -14.19 1.05 21.71
CA ALA A 105 -15.25 0.10 22.06
C ALA A 105 -16.20 -0.25 20.90
N ASP A 106 -16.38 0.65 19.93
CA ASP A 106 -17.31 0.51 18.83
C ASP A 106 -16.64 0.17 17.48
N TYR A 107 -15.34 -0.16 17.47
CA TYR A 107 -14.59 -0.39 16.24
C TYR A 107 -15.20 -1.53 15.40
N VAL A 108 -15.68 -2.60 16.05
CA VAL A 108 -16.31 -3.74 15.39
C VAL A 108 -17.54 -3.30 14.62
N ARG A 109 -18.43 -2.52 15.26
CA ARG A 109 -19.64 -1.99 14.64
C ARG A 109 -19.33 -1.05 13.46
N ILE A 110 -18.28 -0.24 13.57
CA ILE A 110 -17.82 0.62 12.46
C ILE A 110 -17.35 -0.26 11.30
N LEU A 111 -16.58 -1.31 11.58
CA LEU A 111 -16.09 -2.25 10.59
C LEU A 111 -17.21 -3.04 9.90
N GLU A 112 -18.22 -3.51 10.65
CA GLU A 112 -19.40 -4.18 10.10
C GLU A 112 -20.12 -3.30 9.07
N ASN A 113 -20.44 -2.06 9.45
CA ASN A 113 -21.09 -1.11 8.55
C ASN A 113 -20.23 -0.82 7.32
N ALA A 114 -18.92 -0.64 7.51
CA ALA A 114 -18.03 -0.33 6.41
C ALA A 114 -17.92 -1.50 5.40
N ILE A 115 -17.88 -2.74 5.88
CA ILE A 115 -17.90 -3.94 5.03
C ILE A 115 -19.21 -4.01 4.24
N GLN A 116 -20.35 -3.78 4.91
CA GLN A 116 -21.66 -3.83 4.29
C GLN A 116 -21.83 -2.78 3.19
N PHE A 117 -21.40 -1.54 3.44
CA PHE A 117 -21.57 -0.43 2.51
C PHE A 117 -20.37 -0.18 1.58
N GLY A 118 -19.33 -1.02 1.63
CA GLY A 118 -18.13 -0.86 0.80
C GLY A 118 -17.29 0.37 1.17
N GLN A 119 -17.44 0.92 2.37
CA GLN A 119 -16.69 2.08 2.84
C GLN A 119 -15.24 1.68 3.16
N PRO A 120 -14.22 2.42 2.68
CA PRO A 120 -12.84 2.12 3.02
C PRO A 120 -12.58 2.35 4.51
N VAL A 121 -11.75 1.49 5.11
CA VAL A 121 -11.37 1.54 6.53
C VAL A 121 -9.86 1.65 6.68
N LEU A 122 -9.43 2.55 7.56
CA LEU A 122 -8.06 2.65 8.04
C LEU A 122 -7.99 2.25 9.52
N LEU A 123 -7.40 1.08 9.79
CA LEU A 123 -7.10 0.59 11.13
C LEU A 123 -5.73 1.12 11.57
N GLU A 124 -5.72 2.05 12.51
CA GLU A 124 -4.50 2.75 12.94
C GLU A 124 -3.82 2.10 14.15
N ASN A 125 -2.49 2.18 14.15
CA ASN A 125 -1.61 1.90 15.29
C ASN A 125 -1.76 0.47 15.84
N VAL A 126 -1.84 -0.52 14.94
CA VAL A 126 -1.86 -1.92 15.38
C VAL A 126 -0.53 -2.29 16.05
N GLY A 127 -0.63 -3.10 17.11
CA GLY A 127 0.54 -3.71 17.75
C GLY A 127 1.06 -4.89 16.94
N GLU A 128 1.82 -5.77 17.60
CA GLU A 128 2.27 -7.04 17.03
C GLU A 128 1.15 -8.11 17.04
N GLU A 129 0.18 -7.93 17.94
CA GLU A 129 -1.03 -8.75 18.01
C GLU A 129 -2.19 -8.05 17.30
N LEU A 130 -2.85 -8.78 16.40
CA LEU A 130 -4.11 -8.37 15.78
C LEU A 130 -5.26 -9.07 16.49
N ASP A 131 -6.39 -8.36 16.61
CA ASP A 131 -7.61 -8.95 17.15
C ASP A 131 -8.06 -10.11 16.24
N PRO A 132 -8.25 -11.34 16.78
CA PRO A 132 -8.73 -12.49 16.01
C PRO A 132 -10.05 -12.26 15.28
N ILE A 133 -10.88 -11.30 15.71
CA ILE A 133 -12.12 -10.95 15.01
C ILE A 133 -11.87 -10.44 13.59
N LEU A 134 -10.67 -9.93 13.29
CA LEU A 134 -10.30 -9.46 11.96
C LEU A 134 -9.97 -10.61 10.99
N MET A 135 -9.70 -11.81 11.48
CA MET A 135 -9.22 -12.92 10.64
C MET A 135 -10.17 -13.27 9.48
N PRO A 136 -11.50 -13.37 9.67
CA PRO A 136 -12.42 -13.63 8.57
C PRO A 136 -12.37 -12.57 7.47
N VAL A 137 -12.06 -11.31 7.82
CA VAL A 137 -11.89 -10.21 6.86
C VAL A 137 -10.55 -10.34 6.13
N LEU A 138 -9.45 -10.52 6.86
CA LEU A 138 -8.10 -10.61 6.29
C LEU A 138 -7.96 -11.80 5.34
N GLU A 139 -8.56 -12.93 5.70
CA GLU A 139 -8.55 -14.16 4.90
C GLU A 139 -9.64 -14.17 3.83
N ARG A 140 -10.55 -13.19 3.83
CA ARG A 140 -11.75 -13.16 2.99
C ARG A 140 -12.51 -14.49 3.06
N GLN A 141 -12.83 -14.93 4.27
CA GLN A 141 -13.65 -16.13 4.56
C GLN A 141 -15.11 -15.89 4.17
N LEU A 142 -15.35 -15.71 2.87
CA LEU A 142 -16.67 -15.40 2.33
C LEU A 142 -17.47 -16.68 2.10
N PHE A 143 -18.75 -16.64 2.42
CA PHE A 143 -19.71 -17.70 2.12
C PHE A 143 -20.99 -17.10 1.53
N LYS A 144 -21.74 -17.89 0.76
CA LYS A 144 -23.02 -17.45 0.21
C LYS A 144 -24.13 -17.69 1.22
N GLN A 145 -24.91 -16.65 1.51
CA GLN A 145 -26.14 -16.76 2.30
C GLN A 145 -27.20 -15.83 1.71
N GLY A 146 -28.41 -16.35 1.48
CA GLY A 146 -29.51 -15.54 0.94
C GLY A 146 -29.26 -14.94 -0.45
N GLY A 147 -28.30 -15.47 -1.21
CA GLY A 147 -27.91 -14.93 -2.53
C GLY A 147 -26.82 -13.85 -2.48
N ALA A 148 -26.48 -13.34 -1.30
CA ALA A 148 -25.37 -12.42 -1.09
C ALA A 148 -24.08 -13.17 -0.68
N MET A 149 -22.93 -12.55 -0.91
CA MET A 149 -21.67 -12.96 -0.27
C MET A 149 -21.64 -12.36 1.12
N CYS A 150 -21.33 -13.17 2.14
CA CYS A 150 -21.29 -12.75 3.53
C CYS A 150 -20.00 -13.23 4.19
N LEU A 151 -19.63 -12.61 5.30
CA LEU A 151 -18.61 -13.11 6.22
C LEU A 151 -19.12 -13.08 7.66
N LYS A 152 -18.51 -13.89 8.52
CA LYS A 152 -18.81 -13.88 9.96
C LYS A 152 -17.81 -12.95 10.64
N LEU A 153 -18.30 -11.92 11.33
CA LEU A 153 -17.48 -11.00 12.12
C LEU A 153 -17.96 -11.06 13.59
N GLY A 154 -17.17 -11.69 14.45
CA GLY A 154 -17.61 -12.01 15.80
C GLY A 154 -18.83 -12.92 15.77
N ASP A 155 -19.95 -12.46 16.36
CA ASP A 155 -21.23 -13.17 16.36
C ASP A 155 -22.15 -12.76 15.20
N SER A 156 -21.82 -11.69 14.48
CA SER A 156 -22.61 -11.15 13.38
C SER A 156 -22.28 -11.81 12.05
N ILE A 157 -23.28 -11.94 11.18
CA ILE A 157 -23.08 -12.22 9.77
C ILE A 157 -23.29 -10.92 9.00
N VAL A 158 -22.26 -10.51 8.26
CA VAL A 158 -22.22 -9.24 7.54
C VAL A 158 -22.20 -9.51 6.04
N GLU A 159 -23.08 -8.87 5.29
CA GLU A 159 -23.02 -8.89 3.83
C GLU A 159 -21.74 -8.20 3.36
N TYR A 160 -21.01 -8.84 2.46
CA TYR A 160 -19.71 -8.37 1.99
C TYR A 160 -19.82 -7.69 0.63
N THR A 161 -19.38 -6.44 0.56
CA THR A 161 -19.29 -5.67 -0.68
C THR A 161 -17.88 -5.74 -1.27
N ALA A 162 -17.78 -5.99 -2.58
CA ALA A 162 -16.49 -6.13 -3.27
C ALA A 162 -15.65 -4.83 -3.29
N ASP A 163 -16.30 -3.68 -3.16
CA ASP A 163 -15.66 -2.36 -3.11
C ASP A 163 -14.98 -2.08 -1.76
N PHE A 164 -15.21 -2.91 -0.74
CA PHE A 164 -14.62 -2.73 0.58
C PHE A 164 -13.08 -2.81 0.53
N LYS A 165 -12.43 -1.80 1.11
CA LYS A 165 -10.98 -1.72 1.27
C LYS A 165 -10.61 -1.58 2.74
N LEU A 166 -9.57 -2.30 3.15
CA LEU A 166 -8.98 -2.20 4.48
C LEU A 166 -7.51 -1.82 4.35
N TYR A 167 -7.10 -0.80 5.10
CA TYR A 167 -5.73 -0.35 5.25
C TYR A 167 -5.34 -0.47 6.72
N ILE A 168 -4.15 -0.99 7.00
CA ILE A 168 -3.68 -1.19 8.37
C ILE A 168 -2.34 -0.48 8.53
N THR A 169 -2.16 0.29 9.61
CA THR A 169 -0.88 0.94 9.92
C THR A 169 -0.38 0.57 11.30
N THR A 170 0.94 0.46 11.43
CA THR A 170 1.63 0.36 12.71
C THR A 170 2.67 1.46 12.86
N LYS A 171 2.87 1.94 14.09
CA LYS A 171 3.96 2.87 14.44
C LYS A 171 5.21 2.16 14.92
N LEU A 172 5.15 0.84 15.09
CA LEU A 172 6.31 0.04 15.48
C LEU A 172 7.32 0.05 14.33
N ARG A 173 8.56 0.43 14.63
CA ARG A 173 9.63 0.51 13.62
C ARG A 173 10.09 -0.85 13.11
N SER A 174 10.05 -1.86 13.97
CA SER A 174 10.50 -3.21 13.68
C SER A 174 9.59 -4.21 14.41
N PRO A 175 8.31 -4.31 14.01
CA PRO A 175 7.35 -5.21 14.66
C PRO A 175 7.70 -6.68 14.38
N HIS A 176 7.58 -7.52 15.40
CA HIS A 176 7.77 -8.96 15.30
C HIS A 176 6.42 -9.68 15.14
N TYR A 177 5.83 -9.55 13.96
CA TYR A 177 4.59 -10.27 13.63
C TYR A 177 4.83 -11.78 13.56
N ILE A 178 3.94 -12.54 14.20
CA ILE A 178 3.92 -13.99 14.05
C ILE A 178 3.66 -14.38 12.58
N PRO A 179 4.17 -15.53 12.10
CA PRO A 179 4.00 -15.96 10.72
C PRO A 179 2.54 -15.99 10.26
N GLU A 180 1.62 -16.34 11.16
CA GLU A 180 0.19 -16.34 10.92
C GLU A 180 -0.35 -14.98 10.45
N VAL A 181 0.14 -13.87 11.00
CA VAL A 181 -0.26 -12.52 10.56
C VAL A 181 0.35 -12.21 9.20
N VAL A 182 1.64 -12.50 9.02
CA VAL A 182 2.42 -12.16 7.80
C VAL A 182 1.88 -12.85 6.55
N VAL A 183 1.30 -14.05 6.68
CA VAL A 183 0.68 -14.74 5.54
C VAL A 183 -0.68 -14.16 5.14
N LYS A 184 -1.37 -13.47 6.05
CA LYS A 184 -2.73 -12.93 5.83
C LYS A 184 -2.74 -11.50 5.30
N VAL A 185 -1.67 -10.75 5.51
CA VAL A 185 -1.55 -9.35 5.07
C VAL A 185 -0.47 -9.18 4.00
N THR A 186 -0.50 -8.05 3.30
CA THR A 186 0.64 -7.57 2.52
C THR A 186 1.44 -6.63 3.39
N LEU A 187 2.52 -7.12 4.01
CA LEU A 187 3.39 -6.29 4.83
C LEU A 187 4.25 -5.38 3.93
N VAL A 188 4.21 -4.07 4.17
CA VAL A 188 4.96 -3.07 3.40
C VAL A 188 5.65 -2.08 4.34
N ASP A 189 6.93 -1.84 4.10
CA ASP A 189 7.73 -0.91 4.91
C ASP A 189 7.69 0.51 4.35
N PHE A 190 7.07 1.44 5.07
CA PHE A 190 7.01 2.87 4.78
C PHE A 190 7.97 3.70 5.63
N MET A 191 8.92 3.07 6.34
CA MET A 191 9.91 3.80 7.09
C MET A 191 10.76 4.67 6.17
N ILE A 192 10.81 5.96 6.48
CA ILE A 192 11.69 6.89 5.77
C ILE A 192 13.15 6.49 6.02
N THR A 193 13.86 6.18 4.94
CA THR A 193 15.32 5.96 4.94
C THR A 193 16.06 7.29 4.73
N SER A 194 17.35 7.35 5.08
CA SER A 194 18.15 8.57 4.87
C SER A 194 18.23 8.96 3.39
N ASP A 195 18.33 7.97 2.51
CA ASP A 195 18.37 8.17 1.06
C ASP A 195 17.03 8.72 0.56
N ALA A 196 15.91 8.09 0.96
CA ALA A 196 14.56 8.57 0.62
C ALA A 196 14.29 9.98 1.13
N LEU A 197 14.75 10.32 2.34
CA LEU A 197 14.62 11.68 2.87
C LEU A 197 15.44 12.68 2.04
N SER A 198 16.64 12.29 1.59
CA SER A 198 17.49 13.14 0.76
C SER A 198 16.84 13.41 -0.60
N ASP A 199 16.26 12.38 -1.23
CA ASP A 199 15.51 12.51 -2.49
C ASP A 199 14.26 13.38 -2.32
N GLN A 200 13.54 13.21 -1.21
CA GLN A 200 12.38 14.05 -0.89
C GLN A 200 12.76 15.52 -0.73
N LEU A 201 13.84 15.81 0.01
CA LEU A 201 14.33 17.18 0.19
C LEU A 201 14.84 17.77 -1.13
N LEU A 202 15.55 16.98 -1.94
CA LEU A 202 15.99 17.39 -3.27
C LEU A 202 14.79 17.78 -4.14
N GLY A 203 13.73 16.97 -4.15
CA GLY A 203 12.49 17.28 -4.86
C GLY A 203 11.88 18.61 -4.43
N VAL A 204 11.76 18.83 -3.12
CA VAL A 204 11.23 20.10 -2.57
C VAL A 204 12.13 21.30 -2.89
N THR A 205 13.46 21.14 -2.84
CA THR A 205 14.41 22.21 -3.16
C THR A 205 14.35 22.56 -4.65
N VAL A 206 14.34 21.57 -5.54
CA VAL A 206 14.24 21.81 -6.99
C VAL A 206 12.92 22.50 -7.33
N ALA A 207 11.81 22.07 -6.73
CA ALA A 207 10.50 22.69 -6.92
C ALA A 207 10.50 24.19 -6.57
N LYS A 208 11.20 24.55 -5.51
CA LYS A 208 11.29 25.93 -5.03
C LYS A 208 12.29 26.78 -5.81
N GLU A 209 13.48 26.24 -6.09
CA GLU A 209 14.59 26.97 -6.71
C GLU A 209 14.46 27.03 -8.24
N ARG A 210 13.82 26.03 -8.86
CA ARG A 210 13.65 25.88 -10.32
C ARG A 210 12.20 25.51 -10.69
N PRO A 211 11.24 26.40 -10.40
CA PRO A 211 9.82 26.16 -10.74
C PRO A 211 9.58 26.06 -12.26
N ASP A 212 10.48 26.63 -13.07
CA ASP A 212 10.49 26.52 -14.53
C ASP A 212 10.66 25.07 -15.00
N LEU A 213 11.64 24.35 -14.43
CA LEU A 213 11.90 22.95 -14.78
C LEU A 213 10.78 22.02 -14.30
N GLU A 214 10.14 22.35 -13.18
CA GLU A 214 9.01 21.57 -12.70
C GLU A 214 7.75 21.79 -13.55
N ALA A 215 7.51 23.02 -14.00
CA ALA A 215 6.45 23.32 -14.96
C ALA A 215 6.70 22.60 -16.30
N GLU A 216 7.94 22.58 -16.79
CA GLU A 216 8.32 21.88 -18.02
C GLU A 216 8.18 20.36 -17.87
N LYS A 217 8.65 19.77 -16.76
CA LYS A 217 8.44 18.35 -16.44
C LYS A 217 6.95 18.01 -16.45
N ASN A 218 6.11 18.82 -15.80
CA ASN A 218 4.67 18.59 -15.77
C ASN A 218 4.04 18.71 -17.17
N ALA A 219 4.47 19.67 -17.98
CA ALA A 219 3.99 19.84 -19.35
C ALA A 219 4.37 18.65 -20.26
N LEU A 220 5.61 18.17 -20.17
CA LEU A 220 6.09 17.01 -20.95
C LEU A 220 5.36 15.72 -20.55
N ILE A 221 5.06 15.54 -19.26
CA ILE A 221 4.30 14.38 -18.78
C ILE A 221 2.85 14.43 -19.29
N LEU A 222 2.21 15.61 -19.29
CA LEU A 222 0.85 15.77 -19.84
C LEU A 222 0.82 15.50 -21.36
N GLN A 223 1.79 16.02 -22.11
CA GLN A 223 1.91 15.72 -23.54
C GLN A 223 2.16 14.23 -23.82
N SER A 224 2.91 13.54 -22.96
CA SER A 224 3.12 12.09 -23.08
C SER A 224 1.84 11.29 -22.79
N ALA A 225 1.00 11.77 -21.86
CA ALA A 225 -0.29 11.15 -21.56
C ALA A 225 -1.35 11.38 -22.67
N GLU A 226 -1.33 12.55 -23.33
CA GLU A 226 -2.21 12.84 -24.48
C GLU A 226 -1.79 12.10 -25.76
N ASN A 227 -0.52 11.71 -25.88
CA ASN A 227 0.04 11.00 -27.04
C ASN A 227 0.00 9.46 -26.91
N LYS A 228 -0.66 8.93 -25.89
CA LYS A 228 -0.93 7.48 -25.72
C LYS A 228 -2.29 7.10 -26.28
#